data_AF-A0AAP2G5D9-F1
#
_entry.id   AF-A0AAP2G5D9-F1
#
_cell.length_a   1.000
_cell.length_b   1.000
_cell.length_c   1.000
_cell.angle_alpha   90.00
_cell.angle_beta   90.00
_cell.angle_gamma   90.00
#
_symmetry.space_group_name_H-M   'P 1'
#
loop_
_entity.id
_entity.type
_entity.pdbx_description
1 polymer ?
#
loop_
_entity_poly.entity_id
_entity_poly.type
_entity_poly.pdbx_seq_one_letter_code
_entity_poly.pdbx_strand_id
1 'polypeptide(L)' 'MKYVIKLEINGVDFEINTEASNEREAKDIMWETIRKSTAIRAIDVEPVANGKTMSSRFVDGLKSALLL' A
#
# COMPACT_ATOMS: atom_id res chain seq x y z
N MET A 1 -4.43 15.85 27.98
CA MET A 1 -3.09 15.23 28.15
C MET A 1 -2.35 15.33 26.83
N LYS A 2 -1.02 15.45 26.84
CA LYS A 2 -0.22 15.47 25.60
C LYS A 2 0.15 14.04 25.21
N TYR A 3 -0.15 13.67 23.97
CA TYR A 3 0.19 12.39 23.37
C TYR A 3 1.19 12.62 22.25
N VAL A 4 2.22 11.77 22.23
CA VAL A 4 3.19 11.70 21.13
C VAL A 4 2.96 10.38 20.43
N ILE A 5 2.49 10.43 19.19
CA ILE A 5 2.20 9.25 18.39
C ILE A 5 3.29 9.12 17.32
N LYS A 6 3.99 7.99 17.33
CA LYS A 6 5.02 7.65 16.34
C LYS A 6 4.44 6.68 15.32
N LEU A 7 4.58 7.01 14.05
CA LEU A 7 4.03 6.26 12.92
C LEU A 7 5.12 6.02 11.90
N GLU A 8 5.19 4.80 11.37
CA GLU A 8 6.04 4.49 10.23
C GLU A 8 5.16 4.32 8.98
N ILE A 9 5.41 5.10 7.94
CA ILE A 9 4.73 4.98 6.65
C ILE A 9 5.79 4.88 5.56
N ASN A 10 5.82 3.76 4.84
CA ASN A 10 6.79 3.48 3.77
C ASN A 10 8.27 3.65 4.21
N GLY A 11 8.60 3.27 5.45
CA GLY A 11 9.95 3.36 6.01
C GLY A 11 10.36 4.78 6.44
N VAL A 12 9.42 5.73 6.48
CA VAL A 12 9.63 7.07 7.02
C VAL A 12 8.89 7.20 8.34
N ASP A 13 9.63 7.61 9.37
CA ASP A 13 9.09 7.86 10.71
C ASP A 13 8.46 9.26 10.81
N PHE A 14 7.23 9.31 11.29
CA PHE A 14 6.48 10.51 11.57
C PHE A 14 6.16 10.58 13.06
N GLU A 15 6.33 11.77 13.63
CA GLU A 15 5.94 12.06 15.01
C GLU A 15 4.81 13.08 15.00
N ILE A 16 3.67 12.70 15.56
CA ILE A 16 2.47 13.54 15.66
C ILE A 16 2.23 13.85 17.14
N ASN A 17 2.34 15.14 17.46
CA ASN A 17 2.02 15.67 18.78
C ASN A 17 0.55 16.09 18.81
N THR A 18 -0.23 15.49 19.70
CA THR A 18 -1.68 15.74 19.84
C THR A 18 -2.03 16.01 21.30
N GLU A 19 -2.94 16.95 21.51
CA GLU A 19 -3.59 17.17 22.80
C GLU A 19 -4.96 16.52 22.78
N ALA A 20 -5.17 15.51 23.62
CA ALA A 20 -6.43 14.77 23.70
C ALA A 20 -6.78 14.42 25.16
N SER A 21 -8.04 14.10 25.41
CA SER A 21 -8.52 13.72 26.73
C SER A 21 -8.28 12.24 27.01
N ASN A 22 -8.23 11.40 25.97
CA ASN A 22 -7.98 9.97 26.05
C ASN A 22 -7.25 9.43 24.80
N GLU A 23 -6.74 8.20 24.87
CA GLU A 23 -5.96 7.58 23.79
C GLU A 23 -6.78 7.40 22.48
N ARG A 24 -8.07 7.11 22.59
CA ARG A 24 -8.96 6.92 21.44
C ARG A 24 -9.11 8.22 20.65
N GLU A 25 -9.37 9.32 21.34
CA GLU A 25 -9.47 10.65 20.77
C GLU A 25 -8.13 11.08 20.14
N ALA A 26 -6.99 10.73 20.75
CA ALA A 26 -5.67 10.99 20.16
C ALA A 26 -5.49 10.27 18.81
N LYS A 27 -5.95 9.01 18.69
CA LYS A 27 -5.93 8.24 17.43
C LYS A 27 -6.87 8.82 16.37
N ASP A 28 -8.05 9.28 16.76
CA ASP A 28 -9.01 9.88 15.84
C ASP A 28 -8.47 11.21 15.26
N ILE A 29 -7.89 12.06 16.11
CA ILE A 29 -7.22 13.32 15.70
C ILE A 29 -6.03 13.03 14.78
N MET A 30 -5.23 12.02 15.09
CA MET A 30 -4.11 11.57 14.26
C MET A 30 -4.60 11.18 12.87
N TRP A 31 -5.66 10.36 12.76
CA TRP A 31 -6.22 9.95 11.49
C TRP A 31 -6.79 11.13 10.68
N GLU A 32 -7.47 12.06 11.33
CA GLU A 32 -7.91 13.30 10.68
C GLU A 32 -6.73 14.11 10.14
N THR A 33 -5.64 14.20 10.90
CA THR A 33 -4.44 14.94 10.52
C THR A 33 -3.78 14.33 9.30
N ILE A 34 -3.64 13.01 9.26
CA ILE A 34 -3.14 12.28 8.10
C ILE A 34 -4.05 12.55 6.90
N ARG A 35 -5.36 12.36 7.05
CA ARG A 35 -6.33 12.57 5.96
C ARG A 35 -6.29 14.01 5.40
N LYS A 36 -6.12 15.03 6.25
CA LYS A 36 -6.04 16.43 5.82
C LYS A 36 -4.71 16.77 5.14
N SER A 37 -3.62 16.13 5.55
CA SER A 37 -2.26 16.38 5.03
C SER A 37 -1.91 15.56 3.80
N THR A 38 -2.58 14.42 3.59
CA THR A 38 -2.40 13.58 2.41
C THR A 38 -3.42 13.91 1.32
N ALA A 39 -2.94 14.22 0.12
CA ALA A 39 -3.79 14.34 -1.07
C ALA A 39 -3.63 13.11 -1.95
N ILE A 40 -4.75 12.54 -2.40
CA ILE A 40 -4.75 11.47 -3.40
C ILE A 40 -4.33 12.08 -4.74
N ARG A 41 -3.15 11.73 -5.23
CA ARG A 41 -2.63 12.24 -6.52
C ARG A 41 -3.13 11.45 -7.72
N ALA A 42 -3.20 10.13 -7.60
CA ALA A 42 -3.69 9.22 -8.62
C ALA A 42 -4.26 7.96 -7.95
N ILE A 43 -5.23 7.34 -8.60
CA ILE A 43 -5.71 6.00 -8.26
C ILE A 43 -5.47 5.15 -9.50
N ASP A 44 -4.35 4.45 -9.50
CA ASP A 44 -4.01 3.53 -10.57
C ASP A 44 -4.58 2.15 -10.25
N VAL A 45 -5.26 1.55 -11.22
CA VAL A 45 -5.71 0.16 -11.11
C VAL A 45 -4.54 -0.70 -11.55
N GLU A 46 -3.84 -1.31 -10.59
CA GLU A 46 -2.88 -2.35 -10.94
C GLU A 46 -3.65 -3.52 -11.57
N PRO A 47 -3.34 -3.90 -12.82
CA PRO A 47 -3.91 -5.10 -13.38
C PRO A 47 -3.41 -6.27 -12.53
N VAL A 48 -4.34 -6.98 -11.87
CA VAL A 48 -4.05 -8.26 -11.23
C VAL A 48 -3.43 -9.13 -12.32
N ALA A 49 -2.13 -9.36 -12.24
CA ALA A 49 -1.40 -10.16 -13.21
C ALA A 49 -1.97 -11.57 -13.16
N ASN A 50 -2.95 -11.87 -14.00
CA ASN A 50 -3.35 -13.24 -14.29
C ASN A 50 -2.14 -13.90 -14.93
N GLY A 51 -1.37 -14.61 -14.10
CA GLY A 51 -0.14 -15.29 -14.47
C GLY A 51 -0.37 -16.25 -15.62
N LYS A 52 -0.07 -15.81 -16.83
CA LYS A 52 0.41 -16.65 -17.92
C LYS A 52 1.59 -15.93 -18.55
N THR A 53 2.75 -16.17 -17.96
CA THR A 53 4.05 -15.80 -18.51
C THR A 53 4.09 -16.21 -19.99
N MET A 54 4.51 -15.29 -20.87
CA MET A 54 4.74 -15.58 -22.29
C MET A 54 5.66 -16.80 -22.51
N SER A 55 6.46 -17.18 -21.50
CA SER A 55 7.30 -18.37 -21.51
C SER A 55 6.54 -19.69 -21.67
N SER A 56 5.26 -19.78 -21.30
CA SER A 56 4.51 -21.04 -21.43
C SER A 56 4.14 -21.35 -22.88
N ARG A 57 3.85 -20.33 -23.70
CA ARG A 57 3.45 -20.52 -25.11
C ARG A 57 4.60 -21.00 -26.00
N PHE A 58 5.85 -20.68 -25.64
CA PHE A 58 7.01 -21.10 -26.42
C PHE A 58 7.37 -22.58 -26.17
N VAL A 59 7.24 -23.04 -24.91
CA VAL A 59 7.48 -24.44 -24.55
C VAL A 59 6.43 -25.38 -25.16
N ASP A 60 5.18 -24.93 -25.21
CA ASP A 60 4.10 -25.72 -25.84
C ASP A 60 4.31 -25.85 -27.36
N GLY A 61 4.75 -24.79 -28.04
CA GLY A 61 5.09 -24.83 -29.47
C GLY A 61 6.27 -25.75 -29.81
N LEU A 62 7.29 -25.82 -28.95
CA LEU A 62 8.43 -26.72 -29.13
C LEU A 62 8.06 -28.19 -28.91
N LYS A 63 7.20 -28.50 -27.94
CA LYS A 63 6.75 -29.88 -27.68
C LYS A 63 5.89 -30.42 -28.83
N SER A 64 5.04 -29.59 -29.42
CA SER A 64 4.20 -30.01 -30.56
C SER A 64 4.99 -30.27 -31.84
N ALA A 65 6.13 -29.61 -32.04
CA ALA A 65 6.97 -29.82 -33.22
C ALA A 65 7.88 -31.07 -33.12
N LEU A 66 8.09 -31.63 -31.93
CA LEU A 66 8.90 -32.83 -31.69
C LEU A 66 8.10 -34.15 -31.64
N LEU A 67 6.78 -34.06 -31.73
CA LEU A 67 5.85 -35.22 -31.78
C LEU A 67 5.28 -35.49 -33.18
N LEU A 68 5.77 -34.76 -34.20
CA LEU A 68 5.60 -35.00 -35.63
C LEU A 68 6.92 -35.51 -36.21
#